data_AF-A0A7Y5NUT3-F1
#
_entry.id   AF-A0A7Y5NUT3-F1
#
_cell.length_a   1.000
_cell.length_b   1.000
_cell.length_c   1.000
_cell.angle_alpha   90.00
_cell.angle_beta   90.00
_cell.angle_gamma   90.00
#
_symmetry.space_group_name_H-M   'P 1'
#
loop_
_entity.id
_entity.type
_entity.pdbx_description
1 polymer ?
#
loop_
_entity_poly.entity_id
_entity_poly.type
_entity_poly.pdbx_seq_one_letter_code
_entity_poly.pdbx_strand_id
1 'polypeptide(L)'
;MKLVTMGNALLYLGIATFMVVLLAAAEVAFRIGRRHEPRTPEPVRSQVVTIQAAMLGLLALLLAFTLSMAERRFSARRALIVDEANAIGTTYLRAEFLPEPARSESREMLRRYVDQRVAFYGAQSDEVQTLETTSAAQLLQAALWARATDTARANPESETTKLYVASLNEMIDLEGKRFAALFATLPSTIVVLLVVVAVVAMASTGYSSGLTGRRGALALRVVPALVGLACAVVLDLDHPRLGLIRAPDVAMERVQNSVAKDASVEIDADPVM
;
A
#
# COMPACT_ATOMS: atom_id res chain seq x y z
N MET A 1 -9.11 18.46 0.03
CA MET A 1 -8.85 18.39 1.51
C MET A 1 -9.90 17.63 2.34
N LYS A 2 -11.22 17.77 2.12
CA LYS A 2 -12.28 17.10 2.93
C LYS A 2 -12.43 15.59 2.69
N LEU A 3 -12.15 15.09 1.48
CA LEU A 3 -12.26 13.65 1.15
C LEU A 3 -11.07 12.82 1.66
N VAL A 4 -9.85 13.40 1.63
CA VAL A 4 -8.62 12.80 2.19
C VAL A 4 -8.76 12.49 3.67
N THR A 5 -9.30 13.44 4.41
CA THR A 5 -9.63 13.26 5.84
C THR A 5 -10.72 12.21 6.03
N MET A 6 -11.66 12.08 5.09
CA MET A 6 -12.76 11.13 5.19
C MET A 6 -12.32 9.67 5.01
N GLY A 7 -11.44 9.38 4.04
CA GLY A 7 -10.90 8.03 3.84
C GLY A 7 -10.02 7.55 5.00
N ASN A 8 -9.13 8.42 5.48
CA ASN A 8 -8.31 8.14 6.66
C ASN A 8 -9.18 8.03 7.92
N ALA A 9 -10.18 8.90 8.07
CA ALA A 9 -11.12 8.83 9.18
C ALA A 9 -11.93 7.52 9.17
N LEU A 10 -12.33 7.01 8.01
CA LEU A 10 -13.03 5.72 7.91
C LEU A 10 -12.14 4.55 8.31
N LEU A 11 -10.88 4.54 7.89
CA LEU A 11 -9.92 3.51 8.30
C LEU A 11 -9.67 3.56 9.82
N TYR A 12 -9.37 4.75 10.36
CA TYR A 12 -9.14 4.92 11.79
C TYR A 12 -10.40 4.64 12.63
N LEU A 13 -11.58 5.01 12.13
CA LEU A 13 -12.87 4.69 12.75
C LEU A 13 -13.10 3.17 12.77
N GLY A 14 -12.75 2.48 11.67
CA GLY A 14 -12.77 1.02 11.59
C GLY A 14 -11.85 0.36 12.62
N ILE A 15 -10.60 0.82 12.70
CA ILE A 15 -9.62 0.32 13.69
C ILE A 15 -10.10 0.61 15.12
N ALA A 16 -10.59 1.81 15.40
CA ALA A 16 -11.10 2.20 16.72
C ALA A 16 -12.33 1.37 17.10
N THR A 17 -13.24 1.14 16.15
CA THR A 17 -14.42 0.29 16.36
C THR A 17 -13.99 -1.14 16.66
N PHE A 18 -13.05 -1.69 15.90
CA PHE A 18 -12.51 -3.03 16.13
C PHE A 18 -11.84 -3.16 17.51
N MET A 19 -11.04 -2.16 17.92
CA MET A 19 -10.46 -2.10 19.26
C MET A 19 -11.51 -2.13 20.36
N VAL A 20 -12.57 -1.33 20.21
CA VAL A 20 -13.70 -1.30 21.14
C VAL A 20 -14.40 -2.66 21.18
N VAL A 21 -14.60 -3.31 20.04
CA VAL A 21 -15.21 -4.65 19.95
C VAL A 21 -14.37 -5.69 20.70
N LEU A 22 -13.04 -5.69 20.56
CA LEU A 22 -12.16 -6.62 21.28
C LEU A 22 -12.23 -6.41 22.80
N LEU A 23 -12.19 -5.16 23.26
CA LEU A 23 -12.30 -4.82 24.68
C LEU A 23 -13.68 -5.18 25.24
N ALA A 24 -14.75 -4.91 24.48
CA ALA A 24 -16.11 -5.24 24.86
C ALA A 24 -16.31 -6.76 24.91
N ALA A 25 -15.79 -7.51 23.95
CA ALA A 25 -15.85 -8.97 23.94
C ALA A 25 -15.17 -9.57 25.18
N ALA A 26 -13.98 -9.08 25.54
CA ALA A 26 -13.28 -9.50 26.74
C ALA A 26 -14.06 -9.15 28.02
N GLU A 27 -14.58 -7.93 28.15
CA GLU A 27 -15.31 -7.48 29.35
C GLU A 27 -16.67 -8.17 29.51
N VAL A 28 -17.42 -8.36 28.42
CA VAL A 28 -18.70 -9.10 28.43
C VAL A 28 -18.45 -10.56 28.82
N ALA A 29 -17.49 -11.21 28.19
CA ALA A 29 -17.15 -12.58 28.49
C ALA A 29 -16.64 -12.76 29.93
N PHE A 30 -15.89 -11.78 30.46
CA PHE A 30 -15.49 -11.74 31.87
C PHE A 30 -16.68 -11.68 32.83
N ARG A 31 -17.65 -10.81 32.56
CA ARG A 31 -18.86 -10.71 33.38
C ARG A 31 -19.64 -12.02 33.36
N ILE A 32 -19.71 -12.68 32.20
CA ILE A 32 -20.33 -13.99 32.04
C ILE A 32 -19.55 -15.04 32.84
N GLY A 33 -18.22 -15.08 32.73
CA GLY A 33 -17.36 -16.01 33.46
C GLY A 33 -17.50 -15.86 34.98
N ARG A 34 -17.51 -14.62 35.48
CA ARG A 34 -17.69 -14.33 36.90
C ARG A 34 -19.06 -14.75 37.46
N ARG A 35 -20.11 -14.71 36.63
CA ARG A 35 -21.43 -15.24 37.01
C ARG A 35 -21.46 -16.76 37.06
N HIS A 36 -20.67 -17.42 36.23
CA HIS A 36 -20.56 -18.89 36.20
C HIS A 36 -19.59 -19.44 37.24
N GLU A 37 -18.64 -18.64 37.72
CA GLU A 37 -17.62 -19.03 38.70
C GLU A 37 -18.17 -19.90 39.86
N PRO A 38 -19.24 -19.52 40.59
CA PRO A 38 -19.72 -20.31 41.74
C PRO A 38 -20.23 -21.70 41.36
N ARG A 39 -20.57 -21.92 40.08
CA ARG A 39 -21.19 -23.13 39.54
C ARG A 39 -20.22 -23.99 38.73
N THR A 40 -19.00 -23.52 38.46
CA THR A 40 -18.05 -24.21 37.58
C THR A 40 -17.00 -24.96 38.39
N PRO A 41 -16.97 -26.31 38.31
CA PRO A 41 -15.94 -27.14 38.94
C PRO A 41 -14.53 -26.84 38.42
N GLU A 42 -13.50 -27.07 39.24
CA GLU A 42 -12.09 -26.84 38.88
C GLU A 42 -11.69 -27.49 37.55
N PRO A 43 -12.00 -28.78 37.26
CA PRO A 43 -11.55 -29.42 36.03
C PRO A 43 -12.05 -28.72 34.77
N VAL A 44 -13.26 -28.14 34.83
CA VAL A 44 -13.84 -27.37 33.71
C VAL A 44 -13.11 -26.04 33.54
N ARG A 45 -12.70 -25.38 34.64
CA ARG A 45 -11.91 -24.14 34.58
C ARG A 45 -10.55 -24.39 33.93
N SER A 46 -9.88 -25.49 34.28
CA SER A 46 -8.59 -25.90 33.69
C SER A 46 -8.70 -26.18 32.18
N GLN A 47 -9.78 -26.84 31.74
CA GLN A 47 -10.08 -27.04 30.32
C GLN A 47 -10.26 -25.72 29.56
N VAL A 48 -10.98 -24.75 30.14
CA VAL A 48 -11.16 -23.42 29.54
C VAL A 48 -9.83 -22.69 29.35
N VAL A 49 -8.93 -22.74 30.34
CA VAL A 49 -7.59 -22.13 30.23
C VAL A 49 -6.78 -22.79 29.10
N THR A 50 -6.87 -24.11 28.96
CA THR A 50 -6.21 -24.85 27.88
C THR A 50 -6.73 -24.43 26.50
N ILE A 51 -8.05 -24.33 26.34
CA ILE A 51 -8.68 -23.88 25.10
C ILE A 51 -8.31 -22.41 24.80
N GLN A 52 -8.28 -21.55 25.82
CA GLN A 52 -7.85 -20.16 25.68
C GLN A 52 -6.41 -20.08 25.13
N ALA A 53 -5.48 -20.86 25.69
CA ALA A 53 -4.09 -20.88 25.23
C ALA A 53 -3.99 -21.33 23.77
N ALA A 54 -4.74 -22.37 23.37
CA ALA A 54 -4.81 -22.82 21.99
C ALA A 54 -5.36 -21.75 21.03
N MET A 55 -6.41 -21.02 21.43
CA MET A 55 -6.99 -19.92 20.65
C MET A 55 -6.03 -18.75 20.48
N LEU A 56 -5.29 -18.38 21.54
CA LEU A 56 -4.24 -17.36 21.46
C LEU A 56 -3.08 -17.79 20.56
N GLY A 57 -2.70 -19.07 20.61
CA GLY A 57 -1.70 -19.65 19.71
C GLY A 57 -2.13 -19.59 18.24
N LEU A 58 -3.38 -19.96 17.94
CA LEU A 58 -3.94 -19.84 16.60
C LEU A 58 -3.98 -18.39 16.11
N LEU A 59 -4.40 -17.46 16.98
CA LEU A 59 -4.41 -16.04 16.67
C LEU A 59 -3.00 -15.50 16.38
N ALA A 60 -2.00 -15.89 17.18
CA ALA A 60 -0.62 -15.49 16.96
C ALA A 60 -0.10 -15.97 15.59
N LEU A 61 -0.41 -17.22 15.22
CA LEU A 61 -0.04 -17.78 13.92
C LEU A 61 -0.73 -17.04 12.76
N LEU A 62 -2.03 -16.75 12.88
CA LEU A 62 -2.78 -15.98 11.88
C LEU A 62 -2.24 -14.56 11.74
N LEU A 63 -1.90 -13.90 12.85
CA LEU A 63 -1.26 -12.58 12.83
C LEU A 63 0.10 -12.62 12.12
N ALA A 64 0.92 -13.63 12.39
CA ALA A 64 2.23 -13.77 11.73
C ALA A 64 2.08 -13.94 10.21
N PHE A 65 1.16 -14.80 9.75
CA PHE A 65 0.93 -15.01 8.32
C PHE A 65 0.31 -13.80 7.63
N THR A 66 -0.64 -13.12 8.28
CA THR A 66 -1.28 -11.93 7.72
C THR A 66 -0.30 -10.75 7.64
N LEU A 67 0.52 -10.55 8.67
CA LEU A 67 1.60 -9.56 8.65
C LEU A 67 2.62 -9.83 7.53
N SER A 68 3.03 -11.09 7.36
CA SER A 68 3.94 -11.48 6.27
C SER A 68 3.32 -11.26 4.88
N MET A 69 2.01 -11.49 4.73
CA MET A 69 1.33 -11.21 3.47
C MET A 69 1.23 -9.70 3.20
N ALA A 70 0.90 -8.91 4.22
CA ALA A 70 0.85 -7.45 4.12
C ALA A 70 2.23 -6.85 3.78
N GLU A 71 3.29 -7.32 4.44
CA GLU A 71 4.67 -6.90 4.16
C GLU A 71 5.08 -7.20 2.71
N ARG A 72 4.88 -8.43 2.22
CA ARG A 72 5.24 -8.79 0.84
C ARG A 72 4.52 -7.91 -0.19
N ARG A 73 3.24 -7.60 0.05
CA ARG A 73 2.47 -6.69 -0.80
C ARG A 73 3.00 -5.26 -0.73
N PHE A 74 3.35 -4.79 0.45
CA PHE A 74 3.96 -3.47 0.65
C PHE A 74 5.30 -3.36 -0.09
N SER A 75 6.18 -4.34 0.10
CA SER A 75 7.49 -4.42 -0.54
C SER A 75 7.38 -4.55 -2.07
N ALA A 76 6.42 -5.33 -2.59
CA ALA A 76 6.17 -5.42 -4.03
C ALA A 76 5.68 -4.08 -4.62
N ARG A 77 4.77 -3.37 -3.95
CA ARG A 77 4.33 -2.03 -4.36
C ARG A 77 5.50 -1.03 -4.38
N ARG A 78 6.35 -1.06 -3.36
CA ARG A 78 7.54 -0.20 -3.28
C ARG A 78 8.55 -0.50 -4.39
N ALA A 79 8.78 -1.78 -4.69
CA ALA A 79 9.67 -2.18 -5.79
C ALA A 79 9.17 -1.63 -7.13
N LEU A 80 7.87 -1.76 -7.42
CA LEU A 80 7.29 -1.24 -8.66
C LEU A 80 7.44 0.29 -8.83
N ILE A 81 7.42 1.06 -7.74
CA ILE A 81 7.67 2.52 -7.80
C ILE A 81 9.12 2.80 -8.25
N VAL A 82 10.07 2.05 -7.71
CA VAL A 82 11.49 2.18 -8.07
C VAL A 82 11.71 1.75 -9.51
N ASP A 83 11.12 0.62 -9.91
CA ASP A 83 11.24 0.10 -11.26
C ASP A 83 10.66 1.07 -12.29
N GLU A 84 9.46 1.63 -12.04
CA GLU A 84 8.87 2.64 -12.93
C GLU A 84 9.76 3.89 -13.02
N ALA A 85 10.26 4.42 -11.90
CA ALA A 85 11.15 5.58 -11.91
C ALA A 85 12.43 5.32 -12.74
N ASN A 86 13.01 4.13 -12.62
CA ASN A 86 14.18 3.73 -13.40
C ASN A 86 13.86 3.56 -14.89
N ALA A 87 12.70 2.99 -15.23
CA ALA A 87 12.25 2.84 -16.60
C ALA A 87 11.99 4.20 -17.26
N ILE A 88 11.41 5.17 -16.53
CA ILE A 88 11.26 6.55 -17.01
C ILE A 88 12.64 7.17 -17.28
N GLY A 89 13.57 7.09 -16.32
CA GLY A 89 14.92 7.63 -16.49
C GLY A 89 15.64 7.01 -17.69
N THR A 90 15.52 5.69 -17.87
CA THR A 90 16.09 4.98 -19.02
C THR A 90 15.46 5.44 -20.33
N THR A 91 14.14 5.61 -20.37
CA THR A 91 13.40 6.07 -21.55
C THR A 91 13.81 7.50 -21.92
N TYR A 92 14.01 8.37 -20.92
CA TYR A 92 14.45 9.75 -21.13
C TYR A 92 15.87 9.84 -21.68
N LEU A 93 16.82 9.05 -21.15
CA LEU A 93 18.17 8.97 -21.70
C LEU A 93 18.16 8.40 -23.12
N ARG A 94 17.36 7.36 -23.38
CA ARG A 94 17.27 6.76 -24.72
C ARG A 94 16.61 7.67 -25.76
N ALA A 95 15.76 8.61 -25.32
CA ALA A 95 15.17 9.61 -26.21
C ALA A 95 16.24 10.52 -26.86
N GLU A 96 17.41 10.68 -26.23
CA GLU A 96 18.54 11.45 -26.76
C GLU A 96 19.09 10.90 -28.08
N PHE A 97 18.96 9.59 -28.31
CA PHE A 97 19.43 8.95 -29.53
C PHE A 97 18.44 9.02 -30.71
N LEU A 98 17.29 9.65 -30.51
CA LEU A 98 16.32 9.87 -31.59
C LEU A 98 16.78 11.03 -32.50
N PRO A 99 16.42 11.01 -33.78
CA PRO A 99 16.62 12.17 -34.65
C PRO A 99 15.66 13.30 -34.27
N GLU A 100 16.04 14.54 -34.57
CA GLU A 100 15.10 15.66 -34.45
C GLU A 100 13.98 15.60 -35.49
N PRO A 101 12.75 16.07 -35.16
CA PRO A 101 12.35 16.70 -33.89
C PRO A 101 11.89 15.71 -32.80
N ALA A 102 11.98 14.39 -33.04
CA ALA A 102 11.44 13.38 -32.13
C ALA A 102 12.18 13.35 -30.78
N ARG A 103 13.47 13.68 -30.76
CA ARG A 103 14.26 13.80 -29.54
C ARG A 103 13.70 14.85 -28.59
N SER A 104 13.61 16.12 -29.01
CA SER A 104 13.13 17.20 -28.14
C SER A 104 11.68 16.99 -27.72
N GLU A 105 10.80 16.58 -28.65
CA GLU A 105 9.39 16.34 -28.37
C GLU A 105 9.19 15.23 -27.34
N SER A 106 9.89 14.10 -27.48
CA SER A 106 9.79 12.98 -26.54
C SER A 106 10.35 13.33 -25.16
N ARG A 107 11.49 14.04 -25.09
CA ARG A 107 12.07 14.49 -23.81
C ARG A 107 11.13 15.44 -23.07
N GLU A 108 10.49 16.36 -23.78
CA GLU A 108 9.52 17.29 -23.19
C GLU A 108 8.23 16.58 -22.72
N MET A 109 7.69 15.65 -23.51
CA MET A 109 6.55 14.85 -23.09
C MET A 109 6.86 13.98 -21.86
N LEU A 110 8.09 13.43 -21.77
CA LEU A 110 8.52 12.66 -20.60
C LEU A 110 8.67 13.53 -19.34
N ARG A 111 9.14 14.77 -19.44
CA ARG A 111 9.15 15.73 -18.31
C ARG A 111 7.76 15.96 -17.77
N ARG A 112 6.84 16.35 -18.66
CA ARG A 112 5.43 16.57 -18.30
C ARG A 112 4.80 15.31 -17.72
N TYR A 113 5.15 14.13 -18.25
CA TYR A 113 4.68 12.85 -17.72
C TYR A 113 5.15 12.66 -16.29
N VAL A 114 6.45 12.85 -16.00
CA VAL A 114 7.00 12.77 -14.64
C VAL A 114 6.31 13.75 -13.69
N ASP A 115 6.04 14.97 -14.12
CA ASP A 115 5.31 15.95 -13.29
C ASP A 115 3.90 15.45 -12.93
N GLN A 116 3.18 14.86 -13.89
CA GLN A 116 1.88 14.24 -13.61
C GLN A 116 2.01 13.06 -12.66
N ARG A 117 3.07 12.24 -12.78
CA ARG A 117 3.32 11.13 -11.85
C ARG A 117 3.58 11.63 -10.44
N VAL A 118 4.48 12.60 -10.25
CA VAL A 118 4.76 13.19 -8.93
C VAL A 118 3.50 13.83 -8.35
N ALA A 119 2.70 14.54 -9.15
CA ALA A 119 1.43 15.11 -8.73
C ALA A 119 0.41 14.04 -8.29
N PHE A 120 0.35 12.89 -8.99
CA PHE A 120 -0.50 11.76 -8.61
C PHE A 120 -0.16 11.20 -7.22
N TYR A 121 1.13 11.16 -6.86
CA TYR A 121 1.54 10.76 -5.51
C TYR A 121 1.25 11.83 -4.46
N GLY A 122 1.45 13.11 -4.80
CA GLY A 122 1.12 14.24 -3.95
C GLY A 122 -0.38 14.39 -3.66
N ALA A 123 -1.25 13.94 -4.58
CA ALA A 123 -2.71 14.01 -4.47
C ALA A 123 -3.29 13.15 -3.34
N GLN A 124 -2.55 12.15 -2.83
CA GLN A 124 -2.97 11.26 -1.74
C GLN A 124 -4.36 10.64 -1.99
N SER A 125 -5.37 11.04 -1.22
CA SER A 125 -6.77 10.58 -1.31
C SER A 125 -7.71 11.62 -1.91
N ASP A 126 -7.19 12.61 -2.63
CA ASP A 126 -7.99 13.47 -3.51
C ASP A 126 -8.28 12.71 -4.81
N GLU A 127 -9.49 12.15 -4.88
CA GLU A 127 -9.93 11.30 -5.99
C GLU A 127 -10.06 12.10 -7.29
N VAL A 128 -10.48 13.36 -7.22
CA VAL A 128 -10.58 14.24 -8.40
C VAL A 128 -9.19 14.51 -8.95
N GLN A 129 -8.26 14.94 -8.10
CA GLN A 129 -6.88 15.19 -8.52
C GLN A 129 -6.18 13.91 -9.00
N THR A 130 -6.46 12.75 -8.37
CA THR A 130 -5.98 11.44 -8.82
C THR A 130 -6.45 11.14 -10.24
N LEU A 131 -7.75 11.33 -10.51
CA LEU A 131 -8.34 11.07 -11.83
C LEU A 131 -7.78 12.02 -12.90
N GLU A 132 -7.63 13.30 -12.58
CA GLU A 132 -7.07 14.30 -13.48
C GLU A 132 -5.61 13.97 -13.85
N THR A 133 -4.76 13.74 -12.84
CA THR A 133 -3.34 13.40 -13.06
C THR A 133 -3.16 12.08 -13.80
N THR A 134 -4.00 11.08 -13.52
CA THR A 134 -4.00 9.80 -14.25
C THR A 134 -4.40 9.99 -15.72
N SER A 135 -5.45 10.75 -15.97
CA SER A 135 -5.93 11.00 -17.34
C SER A 135 -4.89 11.78 -18.16
N ALA A 136 -4.26 12.79 -17.54
CA ALA A 136 -3.20 13.56 -18.18
C ALA A 136 -1.96 12.69 -18.49
N ALA A 137 -1.56 11.81 -17.58
CA ALA A 137 -0.47 10.87 -17.79
C ALA A 137 -0.75 9.89 -18.95
N GLN A 138 -1.98 9.36 -19.04
CA GLN A 138 -2.40 8.47 -20.13
C GLN A 138 -2.36 9.16 -21.50
N LEU A 139 -2.78 10.43 -21.58
CA LEU A 139 -2.69 11.21 -22.82
C LEU A 139 -1.23 11.39 -23.27
N LEU A 140 -0.32 11.66 -22.33
CA LEU A 140 1.11 11.80 -22.62
C LEU A 140 1.73 10.47 -23.07
N GLN A 141 1.35 9.34 -22.46
CA GLN A 141 1.79 8.02 -22.92
C GLN A 141 1.31 7.70 -24.33
N ALA A 142 0.04 7.99 -24.65
CA ALA A 142 -0.49 7.78 -25.99
C ALA A 142 0.26 8.64 -27.03
N ALA A 143 0.56 9.90 -26.70
CA ALA A 143 1.33 10.79 -27.56
C ALA A 143 2.78 10.31 -27.74
N LEU A 144 3.46 9.91 -26.66
CA LEU A 144 4.80 9.31 -26.72
C LEU A 144 4.82 8.05 -27.59
N TRP A 145 3.83 7.18 -27.44
CA TRP A 145 3.73 5.95 -28.23
C TRP A 145 3.51 6.24 -29.71
N ALA A 146 2.59 7.15 -30.04
CA ALA A 146 2.38 7.61 -31.42
C ALA A 146 3.69 8.13 -32.02
N ARG A 147 4.40 9.02 -31.29
CA ARG A 147 5.66 9.58 -31.76
C ARG A 147 6.76 8.53 -31.94
N ALA A 148 6.85 7.57 -31.02
CA ALA A 148 7.79 6.47 -31.09
C ALA A 148 7.53 5.58 -32.32
N THR A 149 6.26 5.27 -32.60
CA THR A 149 5.89 4.45 -33.77
C THR A 149 6.15 5.16 -35.09
N ASP A 150 5.89 6.47 -35.20
CA ASP A 150 6.22 7.25 -36.39
C ASP A 150 7.74 7.30 -36.62
N THR A 151 8.51 7.51 -35.56
CA THR A 151 9.98 7.55 -35.61
C THR A 151 10.57 6.20 -36.02
N ALA A 152 10.02 5.10 -35.50
CA ALA A 152 10.42 3.73 -35.83
C ALA A 152 10.08 3.36 -37.28
N ARG A 153 8.93 3.81 -37.80
CA ARG A 153 8.57 3.61 -39.21
C ARG A 153 9.48 4.40 -40.16
N ALA A 154 9.87 5.61 -39.76
CA ALA A 154 10.80 6.42 -40.53
C ALA A 154 12.24 5.88 -40.49
N ASN A 155 12.63 5.19 -39.42
CA ASN A 155 14.00 4.69 -39.19
C ASN A 155 14.02 3.19 -38.80
N PRO A 156 13.56 2.28 -39.66
CA PRO A 156 13.35 0.86 -39.31
C PRO A 156 14.64 0.11 -38.95
N GLU A 157 15.79 0.55 -39.49
CA GLU A 157 17.10 -0.06 -39.22
C GLU A 157 17.79 0.48 -37.96
N SER A 158 17.26 1.55 -37.35
CA SER A 158 17.88 2.19 -36.18
C SER A 158 17.73 1.33 -34.92
N GLU A 159 18.86 0.80 -34.43
CA GLU A 159 18.92 0.06 -33.16
C GLU A 159 18.56 0.95 -31.96
N THR A 160 19.01 2.21 -31.98
CA THR A 160 18.69 3.18 -30.91
C THR A 160 17.20 3.49 -30.83
N THR A 161 16.51 3.61 -31.97
CA THR A 161 15.06 3.79 -32.00
C THR A 161 14.33 2.56 -31.45
N LYS A 162 14.79 1.34 -31.79
CA LYS A 162 14.24 0.09 -31.21
C LYS A 162 14.42 0.03 -29.69
N LEU A 163 15.61 0.42 -29.19
CA LEU A 163 15.89 0.49 -27.75
C LEU A 163 15.01 1.51 -27.03
N TYR A 164 14.74 2.67 -27.64
CA TYR A 164 13.82 3.67 -27.12
C TYR A 164 12.38 3.15 -27.04
N VAL A 165 11.87 2.55 -28.13
CA VAL A 165 10.52 1.96 -28.16
C VAL A 165 10.39 0.87 -27.09
N ALA A 166 11.40 0.01 -26.93
CA ALA A 166 11.41 -1.02 -25.91
C ALA A 166 11.36 -0.45 -24.48
N SER A 167 12.16 0.58 -24.18
CA SER A 167 12.10 1.24 -22.85
C SER A 167 10.77 1.95 -22.62
N LEU A 168 10.20 2.57 -23.65
CA LEU A 168 8.89 3.23 -23.56
C LEU A 168 7.78 2.20 -23.27
N ASN A 169 7.82 1.04 -23.91
CA ASN A 169 6.89 -0.06 -23.62
C ASN A 169 7.03 -0.53 -22.17
N GLU A 170 8.26 -0.76 -21.70
CA GLU A 170 8.51 -1.16 -20.31
C GLU A 170 8.00 -0.13 -19.29
N MET A 171 8.19 1.16 -19.57
CA MET A 171 7.65 2.26 -18.75
C MET A 171 6.12 2.19 -18.65
N ILE A 172 5.43 1.97 -19.77
CA ILE A 172 3.96 1.86 -19.83
C ILE A 172 3.48 0.59 -19.10
N ASP A 173 4.16 -0.55 -19.31
CA ASP A 173 3.84 -1.81 -18.64
C ASP A 173 3.98 -1.70 -17.11
N LEU A 174 4.99 -0.99 -16.63
CA LEU A 174 5.21 -0.76 -15.21
C LEU A 174 4.12 0.12 -14.58
N GLU A 175 3.61 1.13 -15.29
CA GLU A 175 2.41 1.86 -14.83
C GLU A 175 1.21 0.91 -14.68
N GLY A 176 0.95 0.05 -15.67
CA GLY A 176 -0.14 -0.92 -15.60
C GLY A 176 0.00 -1.88 -14.40
N LYS A 177 1.20 -2.39 -14.16
CA LYS A 177 1.51 -3.24 -12.98
C LYS A 177 1.28 -2.48 -11.67
N ARG A 178 1.65 -1.21 -11.60
CA ARG A 178 1.40 -0.38 -10.41
C ARG A 178 -0.08 -0.16 -10.16
N PHE A 179 -0.86 0.10 -11.20
CA PHE A 179 -2.30 0.22 -11.08
C PHE A 179 -2.92 -1.06 -10.52
N ALA A 180 -2.57 -2.23 -11.06
CA ALA A 180 -3.02 -3.51 -10.53
C ALA A 180 -2.61 -3.74 -9.06
N ALA A 181 -1.40 -3.32 -8.68
CA ALA A 181 -0.90 -3.46 -7.32
C ALA A 181 -1.63 -2.57 -6.30
N LEU A 182 -2.28 -1.46 -6.73
CA LEU A 182 -3.11 -0.63 -5.84
C LEU A 182 -4.37 -1.35 -5.36
N PHE A 183 -4.92 -2.26 -6.17
CA PHE A 183 -6.12 -3.04 -5.83
C PHE A 183 -5.79 -4.41 -5.21
N ALA A 184 -4.51 -4.75 -5.11
CA ALA A 184 -4.04 -6.02 -4.57
C ALA A 184 -4.02 -6.00 -3.03
N THR A 185 -5.19 -5.93 -2.40
CA THR A 185 -5.38 -5.99 -0.94
C THR A 185 -5.41 -7.45 -0.44
N LEU A 186 -5.39 -7.64 0.89
CA LEU A 186 -5.66 -8.92 1.51
C LEU A 186 -7.05 -9.44 1.08
N PRO A 187 -7.18 -10.73 0.74
CA PRO A 187 -8.48 -11.34 0.51
C PRO A 187 -9.40 -11.12 1.71
N SER A 188 -10.63 -10.66 1.46
CA SER A 188 -11.62 -10.37 2.51
C SER A 188 -11.86 -11.56 3.44
N THR A 189 -11.82 -12.79 2.90
CA THR A 189 -11.91 -14.03 3.67
C THR A 189 -10.86 -14.14 4.78
N ILE A 190 -9.61 -13.75 4.50
CA ILE A 190 -8.50 -13.81 5.47
C ILE A 190 -8.71 -12.76 6.56
N VAL A 191 -9.16 -11.56 6.18
CA VAL A 191 -9.44 -10.46 7.12
C VAL A 191 -10.61 -10.82 8.05
N VAL A 192 -11.70 -11.36 7.50
CA VAL A 192 -12.85 -11.83 8.28
C VAL A 192 -12.44 -12.94 9.24
N LEU A 193 -11.64 -13.92 8.78
CA LEU A 193 -11.11 -14.98 9.63
C LEU A 193 -10.28 -14.41 10.79
N LEU A 194 -9.37 -13.47 10.51
CA LEU A 194 -8.54 -12.81 11.52
C LEU A 194 -9.41 -12.10 12.58
N VAL A 195 -10.41 -11.33 12.14
CA VAL A 195 -11.34 -10.62 13.03
C VAL A 195 -12.12 -11.58 13.91
N VAL A 196 -12.70 -12.64 13.33
CA VAL A 196 -13.48 -13.64 14.08
C VAL A 196 -12.61 -14.34 15.11
N VAL A 197 -11.42 -14.83 14.72
CA VAL A 197 -10.52 -15.52 15.64
C VAL A 197 -10.02 -14.59 16.74
N ALA A 198 -9.73 -13.32 16.43
CA ALA A 198 -9.35 -12.33 17.44
C ALA A 198 -10.46 -12.09 18.46
N VAL A 199 -11.71 -11.90 18.01
CA VAL A 199 -12.87 -11.71 18.91
C VAL A 199 -13.09 -12.94 19.80
N VAL A 200 -13.05 -14.15 19.21
CA VAL A 200 -13.22 -15.40 19.97
C VAL A 200 -12.10 -15.61 20.98
N ALA A 201 -10.85 -15.32 20.61
CA ALA A 201 -9.71 -15.42 21.53
C ALA A 201 -9.81 -14.41 22.69
N MET A 202 -10.25 -13.19 22.43
CA MET A 202 -10.44 -12.17 23.47
C MET A 202 -11.62 -12.49 24.38
N ALA A 203 -12.73 -13.00 23.82
CA ALA A 203 -13.85 -13.50 24.60
C ALA A 203 -13.44 -14.68 25.49
N SER A 204 -12.69 -15.65 24.95
CA SER A 204 -12.14 -16.78 25.72
C SER A 204 -11.23 -16.31 26.86
N THR A 205 -10.38 -15.32 26.60
CA THR A 205 -9.50 -14.71 27.59
C THR A 205 -10.26 -14.00 28.70
N GLY A 206 -11.29 -13.23 28.36
CA GLY A 206 -12.19 -12.59 29.31
C GLY A 206 -12.94 -13.60 30.16
N TYR A 207 -13.54 -14.61 29.54
CA TYR A 207 -14.30 -15.67 30.21
C TYR A 207 -13.46 -16.45 31.22
N SER A 208 -12.26 -16.89 30.81
CA SER A 208 -11.28 -17.56 31.67
C SER A 208 -10.87 -16.71 32.87
N SER A 209 -10.62 -15.41 32.66
CA SER A 209 -10.32 -14.46 33.74
C SER A 209 -11.51 -14.27 34.70
N GLY A 210 -12.73 -14.32 34.19
CA GLY A 210 -13.96 -14.25 34.99
C GLY A 210 -14.15 -15.48 35.86
N LEU A 211 -13.87 -16.68 35.32
CA LEU A 211 -13.97 -17.95 36.05
C LEU A 211 -12.92 -18.12 37.15
N THR A 212 -11.82 -17.38 37.11
CA THR A 212 -10.76 -17.43 38.12
C THR A 212 -10.90 -16.34 39.18
N GLY A 213 -11.95 -15.51 39.11
CA GLY A 213 -12.22 -14.41 40.06
C GLY A 213 -11.19 -13.27 40.02
N ARG A 214 -10.15 -13.37 39.18
CA ARG A 214 -9.05 -12.41 39.10
C ARG A 214 -9.35 -11.37 38.04
N ARG A 215 -9.65 -10.14 38.47
CA ARG A 215 -9.80 -8.99 37.56
C ARG A 215 -8.42 -8.43 37.15
N GLY A 216 -7.66 -9.23 36.40
CA GLY A 216 -6.35 -8.83 35.89
C GLY A 216 -6.48 -7.80 34.76
N ALA A 217 -5.95 -6.60 34.97
CA ALA A 217 -5.90 -5.57 33.93
C ALA A 217 -5.17 -6.04 32.65
N LEU A 218 -4.22 -6.97 32.81
CA LEU A 218 -3.49 -7.59 31.70
C LEU A 218 -4.43 -8.31 30.72
N ALA A 219 -5.25 -9.24 31.20
CA ALA A 219 -6.12 -10.06 30.37
C ALA A 219 -7.30 -9.28 29.77
N LEU A 220 -7.82 -8.28 30.50
CA LEU A 220 -9.02 -7.54 30.10
C LEU A 220 -8.75 -6.30 29.27
N ARG A 221 -7.52 -5.75 29.32
CA ARG A 221 -7.19 -4.50 28.62
C ARG A 221 -5.93 -4.62 27.78
N VAL A 222 -4.82 -5.08 28.38
CA VAL A 222 -3.52 -5.08 27.71
C VAL A 222 -3.49 -6.07 26.54
N VAL A 223 -3.91 -7.31 26.75
CA VAL A 223 -3.90 -8.33 25.68
C VAL A 223 -4.83 -7.93 24.52
N PRO A 224 -6.11 -7.54 24.73
CA PRO A 224 -6.95 -7.04 23.66
C PRO A 224 -6.36 -5.81 22.95
N ALA A 225 -5.75 -4.88 23.68
CA ALA A 225 -5.14 -3.70 23.08
C ALA A 225 -3.93 -4.05 22.21
N LEU A 226 -3.07 -4.96 22.66
CA LEU A 226 -1.91 -5.41 21.88
C LEU A 226 -2.35 -6.17 20.62
N VAL A 227 -3.34 -7.06 20.73
CA VAL A 227 -3.89 -7.78 19.57
C VAL A 227 -4.50 -6.81 18.58
N GLY A 228 -5.31 -5.86 19.06
CA GLY A 228 -5.93 -4.88 18.18
C GLY A 228 -4.92 -3.93 17.55
N LEU A 229 -3.85 -3.54 18.26
CA LEU A 229 -2.73 -2.80 17.68
C LEU A 229 -2.00 -3.61 16.61
N ALA A 230 -1.74 -4.90 16.85
CA ALA A 230 -1.12 -5.77 15.84
C ALA A 230 -1.99 -5.90 14.59
N CYS A 231 -3.31 -6.09 14.76
CA CYS A 231 -4.26 -6.09 13.64
C CYS A 231 -4.28 -4.74 12.91
N ALA A 232 -4.22 -3.63 13.66
CA ALA A 232 -4.18 -2.28 13.08
C ALA A 232 -2.94 -2.10 12.18
N VAL A 233 -1.78 -2.58 12.61
CA VAL A 233 -0.55 -2.55 11.78
C VAL A 233 -0.71 -3.39 10.51
N VAL A 234 -1.31 -4.59 10.61
CA VAL A 234 -1.58 -5.43 9.44
C VAL A 234 -2.49 -4.71 8.44
N LEU A 235 -3.56 -4.08 8.92
CA LEU A 235 -4.49 -3.34 8.06
C LEU A 235 -3.86 -2.06 7.50
N ASP A 236 -3.05 -1.34 8.28
CA ASP A 236 -2.33 -0.14 7.84
C ASP A 236 -1.37 -0.47 6.69
N LEU A 237 -0.60 -1.57 6.82
CA LEU A 237 0.28 -2.06 5.77
C LEU A 237 -0.47 -2.51 4.50
N ASP A 238 -1.67 -3.06 4.65
CA ASP A 238 -2.46 -3.51 3.50
C ASP A 238 -3.03 -2.34 2.69
N HIS A 239 -3.30 -1.19 3.31
CA HIS A 239 -3.91 -0.04 2.63
C HIS A 239 -2.88 0.94 2.01
N PRO A 240 -2.68 0.92 0.67
CA PRO A 240 -1.59 1.65 -0.01
C PRO A 240 -1.62 3.18 0.12
N ARG A 241 -2.81 3.77 0.31
CA ARG A 241 -3.00 5.23 0.25
C ARG A 241 -3.48 5.87 1.55
N LEU A 242 -4.03 5.06 2.46
CA LEU A 242 -4.69 5.55 3.68
C LEU A 242 -3.88 5.26 4.95
N GLY A 243 -2.81 4.44 4.84
CA GLY A 243 -1.97 4.06 5.97
C GLY A 243 -0.96 5.13 6.41
N LEU A 244 -0.47 4.97 7.64
CA LEU A 244 0.67 5.69 8.21
C LEU A 244 1.98 5.24 7.57
N ILE A 245 2.10 3.95 7.25
CA ILE A 245 3.28 3.38 6.60
C ILE A 245 3.15 3.52 5.08
N ARG A 246 3.83 4.52 4.53
CA ARG A 246 3.81 4.83 3.09
C ARG A 246 5.13 4.42 2.44
N ALA A 247 5.06 3.97 1.18
CA ALA A 247 6.26 3.84 0.37
C ALA A 247 6.74 5.26 0.02
N PRO A 248 8.00 5.62 0.34
CA PRO A 248 8.50 6.95 0.03
C PRO A 248 8.64 7.13 -1.49
N ASP A 249 8.09 8.22 -2.01
CA ASP A 249 8.10 8.58 -3.45
C ASP A 249 9.44 9.20 -3.91
N VAL A 250 10.48 9.07 -3.09
CA VAL A 250 11.84 9.60 -3.32
C VAL A 250 12.41 9.15 -4.67
N ALA A 251 12.05 7.96 -5.16
CA ALA A 251 12.49 7.50 -6.47
C ALA A 251 11.90 8.35 -7.61
N MET A 252 10.64 8.76 -7.50
CA MET A 252 9.96 9.60 -8.48
C MET A 252 10.42 11.05 -8.43
N GLU A 253 10.59 11.60 -7.24
CA GLU A 253 11.20 12.93 -7.06
C GLU A 253 12.64 12.96 -7.60
N ARG A 254 13.40 11.89 -7.39
CA ARG A 254 14.77 11.77 -7.92
C ARG A 254 14.81 11.79 -9.44
N VAL A 255 13.93 11.05 -10.12
CA VAL A 255 13.88 11.08 -11.59
C VAL A 255 13.40 12.45 -12.09
N GLN A 256 12.41 13.07 -11.42
CA GLN A 256 11.98 14.44 -11.75
C GLN A 256 13.15 15.43 -11.70
N ASN A 257 13.91 15.44 -10.60
CA ASN A 257 15.07 16.30 -10.45
C ASN A 257 16.16 16.01 -11.47
N SER A 258 16.38 14.73 -11.82
CA SER A 258 17.37 14.33 -12.84
C SER A 258 17.00 14.87 -14.22
N VAL A 259 15.74 14.66 -14.62
CA VAL A 259 15.23 15.06 -15.94
C VAL A 259 15.15 16.59 -16.06
N ALA A 260 14.80 17.30 -14.97
CA ALA A 260 14.80 18.75 -14.91
C ALA A 260 16.21 19.36 -15.00
N LYS A 261 17.19 18.75 -14.31
CA LYS A 261 18.58 19.22 -14.34
C LYS A 261 19.19 19.12 -15.75
N ASP A 262 18.93 18.03 -16.47
CA ASP A 262 19.41 17.89 -17.85
C ASP A 262 18.83 18.99 -18.75
N ALA A 263 17.58 19.40 -18.54
CA ALA A 263 16.98 20.50 -19.30
C ALA A 263 17.71 21.83 -19.06
N SER A 264 18.14 22.11 -17.83
CA SER A 264 18.93 23.31 -17.53
C SER A 264 20.31 23.30 -18.20
N VAL A 265 20.94 22.12 -18.32
CA VAL A 265 22.22 21.96 -19.03
C VAL A 265 22.03 22.12 -20.55
N GLU A 266 20.92 21.62 -21.11
CA GLU A 266 20.55 21.79 -22.52
C GLU A 266 20.36 23.28 -22.87
N ILE A 267 19.72 24.06 -21.98
CA ILE A 267 19.51 25.51 -22.15
C ILE A 267 20.83 26.28 -22.06
N ASP A 268 21.71 25.94 -21.12
CA ASP A 268 23.02 26.62 -20.97
C ASP A 268 24.03 26.21 -22.07
N ALA A 269 23.87 25.04 -22.67
CA ALA A 269 24.70 24.52 -23.76
C ALA A 269 24.32 25.07 -25.15
N ASP A 270 23.32 25.95 -25.24
CA ASP A 270 22.88 26.63 -26.45
C ASP A 270 23.38 28.11 -26.47
N PRO A 271 24.71 28.40 -26.53
CA PRO A 271 25.18 29.76 -26.71
C PRO A 271 25.16 30.10 -28.21
N VAL A 272 24.03 30.65 -28.67
CA VAL A 272 23.89 31.36 -29.97
C VAL A 272 24.04 30.48 -31.23
N MET A 273 23.04 30.60 -32.10
CA MET A 273 23.04 30.45 -33.58
C MET A 273 24.35 30.07 -34.25
#